data_AF-A0A1H4SPM8-F1
#
_entry.id   AF-A0A1H4SPM8-F1
#
_cell.length_a   1.000
_cell.length_b   1.000
_cell.length_c   1.000
_cell.angle_alpha   90.00
_cell.angle_beta   90.00
_cell.angle_gamma   90.00
#
_symmetry.space_group_name_H-M   'P 1'
#
loop_
_entity.id
_entity.type
_entity.pdbx_description
1 polymer ?
#
loop_
_entity_poly.entity_id
_entity_poly.type
_entity_poly.pdbx_seq_one_letter_code
_entity_poly.pdbx_strand_id
1 'polypeptide(L)'
;MSEVIERLVDEELTRTGGNVSKVARLLGMDYRELKQRQANASSYTFKRPNYPIPDDLFTLGKPGMQKHVIAVKDPGGPWPHRFFHPIKEARRLFDAGTHEMCQGRHKDGWVVLYLIPRKDPVGVRSFFYGVD
;
A
#
# COMPACT_ATOMS: atom_id res chain seq x y z
N MET A 1 -3.74 4.20 -33.51
CA MET A 1 -4.09 2.76 -33.51
C MET A 1 -5.60 2.64 -33.58
N SER A 2 -6.10 1.59 -34.25
CA SER A 2 -7.53 1.31 -34.30
C SER A 2 -8.05 0.86 -32.93
N GLU A 3 -9.25 1.27 -32.55
CA GLU A 3 -9.99 0.86 -31.34
C GLU A 3 -10.10 -0.68 -31.21
N VAL A 4 -10.05 -1.38 -32.34
CA VAL A 4 -10.00 -2.84 -32.43
C VAL A 4 -8.72 -3.41 -31.80
N ILE A 5 -7.58 -2.72 -31.99
CA ILE A 5 -6.28 -3.15 -31.48
C ILE A 5 -6.23 -3.03 -29.96
N GLU A 6 -6.80 -1.98 -29.40
CA GLU A 6 -6.87 -1.78 -27.93
C GLU A 6 -7.73 -2.88 -27.27
N ARG A 7 -8.89 -3.19 -27.85
CA ARG A 7 -9.72 -4.32 -27.36
C ARG A 7 -8.98 -5.65 -27.39
N LEU A 8 -8.24 -5.93 -28.46
CA LEU A 8 -7.42 -7.14 -28.58
C LEU A 8 -6.32 -7.20 -27.51
N VAL A 9 -5.69 -6.06 -27.21
CA VAL A 9 -4.70 -5.96 -26.13
C VAL A 9 -5.34 -6.27 -24.76
N ASP A 10 -6.50 -5.71 -24.46
CA ASP A 10 -7.19 -5.91 -23.18
C ASP A 10 -7.71 -7.34 -23.00
N GLU A 11 -8.27 -7.93 -24.06
CA GLU A 11 -8.72 -9.33 -24.09
C GLU A 11 -7.53 -10.28 -23.82
N GLU A 12 -6.38 -10.01 -24.44
CA GLU A 12 -5.17 -10.81 -24.26
C GLU A 12 -4.50 -10.61 -22.90
N LEU A 13 -4.52 -9.39 -22.35
CA LEU A 13 -4.04 -9.13 -20.99
C LEU A 13 -4.89 -9.87 -19.96
N THR A 14 -6.21 -9.86 -20.12
CA THR A 14 -7.13 -10.62 -19.25
C THR A 14 -6.85 -12.12 -19.34
N ARG A 15 -6.71 -12.65 -20.56
CA ARG A 15 -6.41 -14.06 -20.82
C ARG A 15 -5.07 -14.52 -20.26
N THR A 16 -4.08 -13.63 -20.20
CA THR A 16 -2.72 -13.94 -19.74
C THR A 16 -2.45 -13.53 -18.29
N GLY A 17 -3.48 -13.10 -17.54
CA GLY A 17 -3.34 -12.69 -16.15
C GLY A 17 -2.49 -11.42 -15.97
N GLY A 18 -2.53 -10.51 -16.93
CA GLY A 18 -1.77 -9.25 -16.92
C GLY A 18 -0.32 -9.39 -17.37
N ASN A 19 0.06 -10.49 -18.03
CA ASN A 19 1.43 -10.68 -18.49
C ASN A 19 1.71 -9.91 -19.80
N VAL A 20 2.09 -8.65 -19.64
CA VAL A 20 2.41 -7.71 -20.73
C VAL A 20 3.47 -8.23 -21.72
N SER A 21 4.46 -8.99 -21.23
CA SER A 21 5.51 -9.57 -22.10
C SER A 21 4.95 -10.64 -23.04
N LYS A 22 4.02 -11.46 -22.53
CA LYS A 22 3.34 -12.48 -23.32
C LYS A 22 2.42 -11.86 -24.37
N VAL A 23 1.66 -10.83 -24.00
CA VAL A 23 0.77 -10.11 -24.92
C VAL A 23 1.54 -9.41 -26.04
N ALA A 24 2.64 -8.73 -25.71
CA ALA A 24 3.49 -8.09 -26.71
C ALA A 24 4.00 -9.08 -27.78
N ARG A 25 4.44 -10.27 -27.35
CA ARG A 25 4.87 -11.34 -28.28
C ARG A 25 3.73 -11.89 -29.12
N LEU A 26 2.55 -12.07 -28.55
CA LEU A 26 1.38 -12.63 -29.25
C LEU A 26 0.83 -11.67 -30.31
N LEU A 27 0.85 -10.36 -30.03
CA LEU A 27 0.30 -9.33 -30.91
C LEU A 27 1.36 -8.68 -31.81
N GLY A 28 2.62 -9.14 -31.76
CA GLY A 28 3.72 -8.56 -32.54
C GLY A 28 4.00 -7.09 -32.20
N MET A 29 3.72 -6.69 -30.95
CA MET A 29 3.85 -5.31 -30.48
C MET A 29 5.18 -5.09 -29.76
N ASP A 30 5.65 -3.84 -29.74
CA ASP A 30 6.78 -3.47 -28.91
C ASP A 30 6.42 -3.55 -27.42
N TYR A 31 7.18 -4.35 -26.67
CA TYR A 31 6.95 -4.56 -25.25
C TYR A 31 7.10 -3.28 -24.43
N ARG A 32 8.09 -2.42 -24.75
CA ARG A 32 8.35 -1.20 -23.97
C ARG A 32 7.23 -0.20 -24.16
N GLU A 33 6.76 -0.05 -25.39
CA GLU A 33 5.62 0.78 -25.73
C GLU A 33 4.34 0.29 -25.04
N LEU A 34 4.06 -1.02 -25.10
CA LEU A 34 2.89 -1.60 -24.43
C LEU A 34 2.96 -1.45 -22.90
N LYS A 35 4.15 -1.64 -22.30
CA LYS A 35 4.38 -1.45 -20.87
C LYS A 35 4.23 0.01 -20.45
N GLN A 36 4.72 0.95 -21.24
CA GLN A 36 4.61 2.38 -20.93
C GLN A 36 3.17 2.86 -21.06
N ARG A 37 2.42 2.35 -22.04
CA ARG A 37 0.97 2.58 -22.16
C ARG A 37 0.21 1.99 -20.98
N GLN A 38 0.51 0.76 -20.58
CA GLN A 38 -0.06 0.15 -19.36
C GLN A 38 0.28 0.96 -18.12
N ALA A 39 1.53 1.45 -17.98
CA ALA A 39 1.94 2.29 -16.87
C ALA A 39 1.20 3.65 -16.85
N ASN A 40 0.91 4.22 -18.02
CA ASN A 40 0.18 5.47 -18.18
C ASN A 40 -1.34 5.29 -18.01
N ALA A 41 -1.90 4.17 -18.45
CA ALA A 41 -3.30 3.76 -18.23
C ALA A 41 -3.52 3.37 -16.76
N SER A 42 -2.52 2.75 -16.13
CA SER A 42 -2.36 2.66 -14.69
C SER A 42 -1.83 3.98 -14.16
N SER A 43 -2.46 5.10 -14.48
CA SER A 43 -2.42 6.24 -13.57
C SER A 43 -2.83 5.66 -12.22
N TYR A 44 -1.85 5.49 -11.32
CA TYR A 44 -2.01 5.04 -9.94
C TYR A 44 -2.85 6.11 -9.25
N THR A 45 -4.13 6.11 -9.56
CA THR A 45 -5.15 6.89 -8.90
C THR A 45 -5.23 6.22 -7.54
N PHE A 46 -4.55 6.83 -6.58
CA PHE A 46 -4.77 6.54 -5.18
C PHE A 46 -6.28 6.68 -4.97
N LYS A 47 -7.00 5.55 -4.91
CA LYS A 47 -8.41 5.56 -4.56
C LYS A 47 -8.48 6.17 -3.17
N ARG A 48 -8.88 7.43 -3.11
CA ARG A 48 -9.17 8.07 -1.84
C ARG A 48 -10.39 7.35 -1.27
N PRO A 49 -10.33 6.95 0.00
CA PRO A 49 -11.53 6.50 0.69
C PRO A 49 -12.63 7.56 0.58
N ASN A 50 -13.83 7.15 0.18
CA ASN A 50 -14.98 8.05 -0.04
C ASN A 50 -15.85 8.21 1.22
N TYR A 51 -15.39 7.76 2.37
CA TYR A 51 -16.15 7.71 3.61
C TYR A 51 -15.24 8.11 4.78
N PRO A 52 -15.79 8.59 5.91
CA PRO A 52 -14.99 9.00 7.06
C PRO A 52 -14.16 7.83 7.61
N ILE A 53 -13.10 8.17 8.34
CA ILE A 53 -12.32 7.17 9.09
C ILE A 53 -13.27 6.41 10.02
N PRO A 54 -13.37 5.08 9.91
CA PRO A 54 -14.19 4.28 10.82
C PRO A 54 -13.82 4.50 12.29
N ASP A 55 -14.83 4.50 13.16
CA ASP A 55 -14.61 4.60 14.60
C ASP A 55 -13.91 3.36 15.15
N ASP A 56 -14.26 2.17 14.64
CA ASP A 56 -13.55 0.93 14.93
C ASP A 56 -12.46 0.64 13.89
N LEU A 57 -11.21 0.91 14.26
CA LEU A 57 -10.04 0.65 13.43
C LEU A 57 -9.77 -0.84 13.22
N PHE A 58 -10.29 -1.74 14.07
CA PHE A 58 -10.08 -3.18 13.92
C PHE A 58 -10.87 -3.77 12.75
N THR A 59 -11.74 -2.99 12.13
CA THR A 59 -12.34 -3.35 10.83
C THR A 59 -11.36 -3.18 9.67
N LEU A 60 -10.29 -2.40 9.86
CA LEU A 60 -9.35 -2.00 8.81
C LEU A 60 -8.09 -2.87 8.76
N GLY A 61 -7.42 -2.83 7.60
CA GLY A 61 -6.17 -3.54 7.37
C GLY A 61 -6.33 -4.95 6.80
N LYS A 62 -5.27 -5.75 6.91
CA LYS A 62 -5.20 -7.12 6.40
C LYS A 62 -5.88 -8.08 7.38
N PRO A 63 -6.65 -9.08 6.90
CA PRO A 63 -7.19 -10.14 7.76
C PRO A 63 -6.11 -10.76 8.66
N GLY A 64 -6.41 -10.92 9.95
CA GLY A 64 -5.47 -11.43 10.97
C GLY A 64 -4.51 -10.40 11.55
N MET A 65 -4.35 -9.23 10.92
CA MET A 65 -3.52 -8.12 11.42
C MET A 65 -4.32 -6.95 11.97
N GLN A 66 -5.66 -7.00 11.83
CA GLN A 66 -6.61 -5.99 12.29
C GLN A 66 -6.37 -5.54 13.72
N LYS A 67 -6.16 -6.47 14.65
CA LYS A 67 -5.86 -6.20 16.07
C LYS A 67 -4.60 -5.37 16.34
N HIS A 68 -3.75 -5.19 15.33
CA HIS A 68 -2.51 -4.43 15.42
C HIS A 68 -2.61 -3.03 14.79
N VAL A 69 -3.78 -2.64 14.29
CA VAL A 69 -3.98 -1.33 13.68
C VAL A 69 -4.00 -0.24 14.76
N ILE A 70 -3.19 0.79 14.57
CA ILE A 70 -3.08 1.92 15.49
C ILE A 70 -3.47 3.27 14.88
N ALA A 71 -3.41 3.39 13.55
CA ALA A 71 -3.74 4.61 12.84
C ALA A 71 -4.07 4.33 11.36
N VAL A 72 -4.84 5.22 10.75
CA VAL A 72 -5.12 5.22 9.31
C VAL A 72 -5.04 6.61 8.72
N LYS A 73 -4.75 6.70 7.42
CA LYS A 73 -4.72 7.96 6.68
C LYS A 73 -5.00 7.77 5.19
N ASP A 74 -5.28 8.88 4.52
CA ASP A 74 -5.30 8.94 3.07
C ASP A 74 -3.91 8.65 2.48
N PRO A 75 -3.84 7.99 1.30
CA PRO A 75 -2.59 7.89 0.58
C PRO A 75 -2.02 9.29 0.26
N GLY A 76 -0.74 9.49 0.57
CA GLY A 76 -0.06 10.77 0.38
C GLY A 76 -0.45 11.90 1.36
N GLY A 77 -1.51 11.72 2.16
CA GLY A 77 -1.91 12.68 3.18
C GLY A 77 -1.04 12.63 4.45
N PRO A 78 -1.12 13.64 5.33
CA PRO A 78 -0.56 13.58 6.67
C PRO A 78 -1.35 12.60 7.56
N TRP A 79 -0.78 12.22 8.70
CA TRP A 79 -1.54 11.47 9.71
C TRP A 79 -2.58 12.39 10.36
N PRO A 80 -3.83 11.94 10.55
CA PRO A 80 -4.83 12.68 11.32
C PRO A 80 -4.37 12.97 12.75
N HIS A 81 -4.65 14.17 13.26
CA HIS A 81 -4.22 14.61 14.59
C HIS A 81 -4.66 13.67 15.72
N ARG A 82 -5.85 13.06 15.60
CA ARG A 82 -6.38 12.08 16.57
C ARG A 82 -5.44 10.87 16.77
N PHE A 83 -4.55 10.60 15.83
CA PHE A 83 -3.60 9.48 15.90
C PHE A 83 -2.19 9.89 16.34
N PHE A 84 -1.90 11.17 16.59
CA PHE A 84 -0.55 11.60 16.96
C PHE A 84 -0.06 10.95 18.25
N HIS A 85 -0.90 10.87 19.28
CA HIS A 85 -0.53 10.23 20.53
C HIS A 85 -0.31 8.71 20.38
N PRO A 86 -1.24 7.92 19.78
CA PRO A 86 -1.00 6.52 19.46
C PRO A 86 0.28 6.28 18.63
N ILE A 87 0.54 7.11 17.62
CA ILE A 87 1.74 6.98 16.77
C ILE A 87 3.01 7.28 17.55
N LYS A 88 3.01 8.29 18.42
CA LYS A 88 4.16 8.63 19.27
C LYS A 88 4.49 7.50 20.23
N GLU A 89 3.49 6.89 20.85
CA GLU A 89 3.69 5.76 21.76
C GLU A 89 4.16 4.50 21.01
N ALA A 90 3.55 4.21 19.86
CA ALA A 90 4.00 3.14 18.98
C ALA A 90 5.46 3.29 18.56
N ARG A 91 5.87 4.54 18.28
CA ARG A 91 7.24 4.86 17.93
C ARG A 91 8.21 4.57 19.08
N ARG A 92 7.85 4.96 20.31
CA ARG A 92 8.63 4.64 21.52
C ARG A 92 8.84 3.14 21.68
N LEU A 93 7.79 2.34 21.49
CA LEU A 93 7.83 0.88 21.59
C LEU A 93 8.68 0.22 20.48
N PHE A 94 8.62 0.78 19.27
CA PHE A 94 9.44 0.37 18.15
C PHE A 94 10.93 0.68 18.37
N ASP A 95 11.26 1.89 18.83
CA ASP A 95 12.64 2.29 19.12
C ASP A 95 13.23 1.47 20.29
N ALA A 96 12.40 1.11 21.28
CA ALA A 96 12.76 0.16 22.33
C ALA A 96 12.96 -1.27 21.82
N GLY A 97 12.67 -1.54 20.53
CA GLY A 97 12.89 -2.84 19.89
C GLY A 97 11.89 -3.94 20.31
N THR A 98 10.86 -3.58 21.05
CA THR A 98 9.81 -4.51 21.53
C THR A 98 8.73 -4.77 20.49
N HIS A 99 8.54 -3.84 19.55
CA HIS A 99 7.51 -3.92 18.52
C HIS A 99 8.11 -3.67 17.13
N GLU A 100 7.38 -4.11 16.10
CA GLU A 100 7.61 -3.81 14.69
C GLU A 100 6.54 -2.81 14.22
N MET A 101 6.95 -1.78 13.49
CA MET A 101 6.03 -0.83 12.87
C MET A 101 6.07 -1.00 11.36
N CYS A 102 4.91 -1.23 10.76
CA CYS A 102 4.80 -1.36 9.31
C CYS A 102 3.53 -0.72 8.79
N GLN A 103 3.55 -0.35 7.51
CA GLN A 103 2.39 0.20 6.82
C GLN A 103 1.86 -0.82 5.82
N GLY A 104 0.54 -0.87 5.67
CA GLY A 104 -0.12 -1.62 4.62
C GLY A 104 -1.24 -0.80 4.00
N ARG A 105 -1.95 -1.43 3.07
CA ARG A 105 -3.13 -0.85 2.43
C ARG A 105 -4.36 -1.67 2.79
N HIS A 106 -5.44 -0.99 3.10
CA HIS A 106 -6.76 -1.61 3.14
C HIS A 106 -7.37 -1.62 1.73
N LYS A 107 -8.30 -2.56 1.48
CA LYS A 107 -8.98 -2.74 0.18
C LYS A 107 -9.65 -1.45 -0.34
N ASP A 108 -10.10 -0.59 0.58
CA ASP A 108 -10.83 0.63 0.27
C ASP A 108 -9.93 1.87 0.15
N GLY A 109 -8.62 1.68 0.05
CA GLY A 109 -7.66 2.75 -0.25
C GLY A 109 -6.98 3.39 0.96
N TRP A 110 -7.39 3.06 2.19
CA TRP A 110 -6.72 3.54 3.40
C TRP A 110 -5.27 3.04 3.49
N VAL A 111 -4.36 3.93 3.87
CA VAL A 111 -3.05 3.54 4.41
C VAL A 111 -3.23 3.23 5.89
N VAL A 112 -2.81 2.03 6.28
CA VAL A 112 -2.97 1.51 7.64
C VAL A 112 -1.61 1.37 8.29
N LEU A 113 -1.46 1.88 9.50
CA LEU A 113 -0.27 1.69 10.32
C LEU A 113 -0.52 0.59 11.35
N TYR A 114 0.38 -0.39 11.36
CA TYR A 114 0.38 -1.48 12.32
C TYR A 114 1.49 -1.30 13.35
N LEU A 115 1.21 -1.78 14.56
CA LEU A 115 2.20 -2.01 15.61
C LEU A 115 2.08 -3.45 16.09
N ILE A 116 3.10 -4.25 15.80
CA ILE A 116 3.08 -5.70 16.02
C ILE A 116 4.11 -6.03 17.10
N PRO A 117 3.71 -6.64 18.23
CA PRO A 117 4.66 -7.11 19.23
C PRO A 117 5.63 -8.12 18.63
N ARG A 118 6.92 -8.00 18.93
CA ARG A 118 7.90 -9.01 18.56
C ARG A 118 7.85 -10.15 19.55
N LYS A 119 8.04 -11.38 19.05
CA LYS A 119 8.23 -12.55 19.90
C LYS A 119 9.56 -12.47 20.66
N ASP A 120 10.61 -12.06 19.94
CA ASP A 120 11.95 -11.84 20.48
C ASP A 120 12.28 -10.35 20.35
N PRO A 121 12.43 -9.60 21.46
CA PRO A 121 12.83 -8.21 21.42
C PRO A 121 14.18 -8.08 20.72
N VAL A 122 14.28 -7.16 19.77
CA VAL A 122 15.57 -6.74 19.24
C VAL A 122 16.11 -5.64 20.15
N GLY A 123 17.43 -5.59 20.36
CA GLY A 123 18.05 -4.51 21.13
C GLY A 123 17.61 -3.13 20.61
N VAL A 124 17.64 -2.13 21.50
CA VAL A 124 17.21 -0.75 21.22
C VAL A 124 17.79 -0.28 19.88
N ARG A 125 16.90 0.12 18.96
CA ARG A 125 17.30 0.56 17.62
C ARG A 125 17.13 2.07 17.52
N SER A 126 18.24 2.78 17.65
CA SER A 126 18.31 4.22 17.40
C SER A 126 18.31 4.48 15.88
N PHE A 127 17.14 4.52 15.25
CA PHE A 127 17.06 4.78 13.80
C PHE A 127 17.29 6.25 13.43
N PHE A 128 17.29 7.17 14.41
CA PHE A 128 17.68 8.56 14.21
C PHE A 128 18.70 8.94 15.27
N TYR A 129 19.94 9.15 14.84
CA TYR A 129 20.83 10.09 15.52
C TYR A 129 20.35 11.50 15.14
N GLY A 130 19.60 12.13 16.03
CA GLY A 130 19.58 13.58 16.17
C GLY A 130 20.10 13.85 17.56
N VAL A 131 21.29 14.45 17.63
CA VAL A 131 21.89 14.95 18.86
C VAL A 131 21.02 16.10 19.36
N ASP A 132 20.63 16.03 20.63
CA ASP A 132 19.94 17.03 21.48
C ASP A 132 18.67 17.73 20.95
#